data_AF-A0A7X9J498-F1
#
_entry.id   AF-A0A7X9J498-F1
#
_cell.length_a   1.000
_cell.length_b   1.000
_cell.length_c   1.000
_cell.angle_alpha   90.00
_cell.angle_beta   90.00
_cell.angle_gamma   90.00
#
_symmetry.space_group_name_H-M   'P 1'
#
loop_
_entity.id
_entity.type
_entity.pdbx_description
1 polymer ?
#
loop_
_entity_poly.entity_id
_entity_poly.type
_entity_poly.pdbx_seq_one_letter_code
_entity_poly.pdbx_strand_id
1 'polypeptide(L)'
;MKRVWGGVLGALVLLAVAVVTLLWSRGPAGVNVTSEPGIRAESGSDSAPDKPTATTNRSVFPNSFAKRASELTDDEKRQLAAKFASQFRPAIEKWSHAYEGRIPFRLEDVTFDQFHSRLGDHQYTFMIGDTTLTLTDSSGEARVFYLMTRQGAIALNSQPKLGTVPDLSVPVSRQDVIQMVKADTGVEFNPSEVSIKPTGAACGLMGGAFVEVGKNTGNGTYRSFSGLNISLVFGPDGKLVNYLK
;
A
#
# COMPACT_ATOMS: atom_id res chain seq x y z
N MET A 1 15.88 -51.53 6.75
CA MET A 1 14.42 -51.31 6.72
C MET A 1 14.11 -50.15 5.76
N LYS A 2 13.03 -50.29 4.99
CA LYS A 2 12.76 -49.57 3.73
C LYS A 2 12.33 -48.10 3.92
N ARG A 3 12.66 -47.29 2.90
CA ARG A 3 12.25 -45.91 2.64
C ARG A 3 10.74 -45.68 2.85
N VAL A 4 10.40 -44.64 3.62
CA VAL A 4 9.05 -44.03 3.68
C VAL A 4 9.21 -42.51 3.61
N TRP A 5 9.62 -41.97 2.46
CA TRP A 5 9.72 -40.52 2.23
C TRP A 5 8.89 -40.05 1.01
N GLY A 6 8.18 -40.95 0.33
CA GLY A 6 7.38 -40.61 -0.85
C GLY A 6 5.97 -40.09 -0.56
N GLY A 7 5.40 -40.36 0.62
CA GLY A 7 3.99 -40.07 0.91
C GLY A 7 3.67 -38.60 1.20
N VAL A 8 4.56 -37.90 1.91
CA VAL A 8 4.29 -36.53 2.38
C VAL A 8 4.49 -35.50 1.26
N LEU A 9 5.49 -35.71 0.39
CA LEU A 9 5.66 -34.86 -0.80
C LEU A 9 4.53 -35.06 -1.81
N GLY A 10 4.06 -36.30 -2.00
CA GLY A 10 2.93 -36.59 -2.88
C GLY A 10 1.63 -35.94 -2.41
N ALA A 11 1.38 -35.93 -1.09
CA ALA A 11 0.19 -35.30 -0.51
C ALA A 11 0.21 -33.77 -0.62
N LEU A 12 1.37 -33.13 -0.45
CA LEU A 12 1.50 -31.67 -0.57
C LEU A 12 1.37 -31.18 -2.02
N VAL A 13 1.90 -31.94 -2.99
CA VAL A 13 1.74 -31.63 -4.41
C VAL A 13 0.28 -31.83 -4.86
N LEU A 14 -0.40 -32.88 -4.38
CA LEU A 14 -1.83 -33.09 -4.66
C LEU A 14 -2.71 -32.01 -4.03
N LEU A 15 -2.37 -31.50 -2.84
CA LEU A 15 -3.10 -30.40 -2.21
C LEU A 15 -2.91 -29.08 -2.98
N ALA A 16 -1.69 -28.79 -3.44
CA ALA A 16 -1.40 -27.61 -4.26
C ALA A 16 -2.10 -27.66 -5.62
N VAL A 17 -2.14 -28.83 -6.27
CA VAL A 17 -2.87 -29.02 -7.54
C VAL A 17 -4.39 -28.95 -7.34
N ALA A 18 -4.92 -29.43 -6.21
CA ALA A 18 -6.34 -29.30 -5.86
C ALA A 18 -6.74 -27.84 -5.60
N VAL A 19 -5.89 -27.04 -4.95
CA VAL A 19 -6.14 -25.62 -4.69
C VAL A 19 -6.05 -24.79 -5.97
N VAL A 20 -5.10 -25.10 -6.86
CA VAL A 20 -4.99 -24.44 -8.17
C VAL A 20 -6.16 -24.82 -9.09
N THR A 21 -6.61 -26.08 -9.08
CA THR A 21 -7.80 -26.49 -9.86
C THR A 21 -9.10 -25.92 -9.28
N LEU A 22 -9.22 -25.70 -7.96
CA LEU A 22 -10.37 -25.00 -7.35
C LEU A 22 -10.37 -23.49 -7.60
N LEU A 23 -9.20 -22.89 -7.78
CA LEU A 23 -9.06 -21.47 -8.15
C LEU A 23 -9.27 -21.25 -9.65
N TRP A 24 -8.96 -22.24 -10.49
CA TRP A 24 -9.23 -22.20 -11.94
C TRP A 24 -10.64 -22.67 -12.34
N SER A 25 -11.29 -23.52 -11.53
CA SER A 25 -12.70 -23.89 -11.72
C SER A 25 -13.67 -22.77 -11.30
N ARG A 26 -13.17 -21.73 -10.63
CA ARG A 26 -13.84 -20.45 -10.42
C ARG A 26 -13.48 -19.41 -11.47
N GLY A 27 -13.53 -19.83 -12.74
CA GLY A 27 -13.65 -18.90 -13.85
C GLY A 27 -14.89 -18.01 -13.69
N PRO A 28 -14.92 -16.84 -14.35
CA PRO A 28 -16.01 -15.88 -14.24
C PRO A 28 -17.33 -16.56 -14.63
N ALA A 29 -18.39 -16.28 -13.88
CA ALA A 29 -19.73 -16.70 -14.22
C ALA A 29 -19.98 -16.40 -15.71
N GLY A 30 -20.22 -17.47 -16.46
CA GLY A 30 -20.34 -17.45 -17.90
C GLY A 30 -21.43 -16.49 -18.37
N VAL A 31 -21.06 -15.73 -19.40
CA VAL A 31 -21.99 -15.35 -20.46
C VAL A 31 -22.63 -16.63 -20.98
N ASN A 32 -23.94 -16.78 -20.84
CA ASN A 32 -24.71 -17.81 -21.53
C ASN A 32 -24.70 -17.49 -23.04
N VAL A 33 -23.72 -18.05 -23.76
CA VAL A 33 -23.83 -18.24 -25.21
C VAL A 33 -24.39 -19.66 -25.40
N THR A 34 -25.68 -19.74 -25.65
CA THR A 34 -26.32 -20.97 -26.16
C THR A 34 -26.58 -20.74 -27.64
N SER A 35 -25.75 -21.33 -28.50
CA SER A 35 -26.01 -21.39 -29.94
C SER A 35 -26.86 -22.63 -30.23
N GLU A 36 -28.14 -22.37 -30.58
CA GLU A 36 -28.96 -22.99 -31.65
C GLU A 36 -29.21 -24.52 -31.71
N PRO A 37 -30.40 -24.99 -32.17
CA PRO A 37 -30.77 -24.82 -33.58
C PRO A 37 -32.26 -24.61 -33.92
N GLY A 38 -32.51 -23.86 -35.00
CA GLY A 38 -33.43 -24.34 -36.04
C GLY A 38 -34.66 -23.50 -36.39
N ILE A 39 -34.54 -22.79 -37.53
CA ILE A 39 -35.56 -22.58 -38.59
C ILE A 39 -36.75 -21.66 -38.25
N ARG A 40 -36.80 -20.47 -38.88
CA ARG A 40 -37.72 -20.12 -40.00
C ARG A 40 -37.60 -18.62 -40.36
N ALA A 41 -37.57 -18.33 -41.65
CA ALA A 41 -37.57 -17.00 -42.23
C ALA A 41 -39.00 -16.39 -42.29
N GLU A 42 -39.12 -15.07 -42.07
CA GLU A 42 -40.09 -14.10 -42.62
C GLU A 42 -39.92 -12.76 -41.83
N SER A 43 -39.38 -11.69 -42.41
CA SER A 43 -40.06 -10.57 -43.10
C SER A 43 -40.89 -9.61 -42.19
N GLY A 44 -40.52 -8.32 -42.18
CA GLY A 44 -41.29 -7.19 -41.62
C GLY A 44 -40.50 -6.37 -40.57
N SER A 45 -39.96 -5.19 -40.91
CA SER A 45 -40.59 -3.86 -40.86
C SER A 45 -40.58 -3.23 -39.45
N ASP A 46 -39.79 -2.14 -39.39
CA ASP A 46 -39.91 -0.94 -38.55
C ASP A 46 -39.71 -0.95 -37.03
N SER A 47 -39.12 0.18 -36.63
CA SER A 47 -39.02 0.78 -35.29
C SER A 47 -37.86 0.30 -34.39
N ALA A 48 -36.80 1.11 -34.41
CA ALA A 48 -35.77 1.13 -33.37
C ALA A 48 -36.38 1.40 -31.99
N PRO A 49 -36.09 0.60 -30.96
CA PRO A 49 -36.38 0.97 -29.59
C PRO A 49 -35.20 1.70 -28.95
N ASP A 50 -35.54 2.74 -28.20
CA ASP A 50 -34.65 3.65 -27.49
C ASP A 50 -33.52 2.95 -26.74
N LYS A 51 -32.34 3.54 -26.87
CA LYS A 51 -31.11 3.20 -26.16
C LYS A 51 -31.37 3.27 -24.65
N PRO A 52 -31.31 2.18 -23.87
CA PRO A 52 -31.49 2.27 -22.43
C PRO A 52 -30.33 3.08 -21.86
N THR A 53 -30.67 4.21 -21.24
CA THR A 53 -29.74 4.99 -20.43
C THR A 53 -29.16 4.06 -19.37
N ALA A 54 -27.86 3.77 -19.48
CA ALA A 54 -27.13 3.01 -18.46
C ALA A 54 -27.25 3.78 -17.15
N THR A 55 -28.21 3.37 -16.33
CA THR A 55 -28.29 3.78 -14.93
C THR A 55 -27.11 3.10 -14.28
N THR A 56 -25.98 3.80 -14.20
CA THR A 56 -24.88 3.38 -13.34
C THR A 56 -25.47 3.28 -11.95
N ASN A 57 -25.68 2.04 -11.49
CA ASN A 57 -25.85 1.72 -10.08
C ASN A 57 -24.59 2.23 -9.38
N ARG A 58 -24.63 3.49 -8.98
CA ARG A 58 -23.70 4.08 -8.04
C ARG A 58 -23.85 3.22 -6.80
N SER A 59 -22.91 2.31 -6.59
CA SER A 59 -22.77 1.61 -5.33
C SER A 59 -22.80 2.68 -4.25
N VAL A 60 -23.92 2.75 -3.54
CA VAL A 60 -24.07 3.58 -2.35
C VAL A 60 -23.29 2.85 -1.26
N PHE A 61 -21.96 2.94 -1.33
CA PHE A 61 -21.17 2.84 -0.12
C PHE A 61 -21.66 3.97 0.79
N PRO A 62 -22.05 3.69 2.04
CA PRO A 62 -22.57 4.71 2.94
C PRO A 62 -21.60 5.90 3.01
N ASN A 63 -22.18 7.10 2.91
CA ASN A 63 -21.50 8.38 2.87
C ASN A 63 -20.38 8.50 3.93
N SER A 64 -19.15 8.72 3.44
CA SER A 64 -17.96 9.33 4.05
C SER A 64 -17.51 8.87 5.44
N PHE A 65 -16.72 7.78 5.51
CA PHE A 65 -15.76 7.57 6.59
C PHE A 65 -14.61 8.60 6.58
N ALA A 66 -14.29 9.16 5.40
CA ALA A 66 -13.28 10.18 5.23
C ALA A 66 -13.92 11.56 5.01
N LYS A 67 -13.54 12.55 5.80
CA LYS A 67 -13.96 13.95 5.67
C LYS A 67 -12.86 14.76 4.98
N ARG A 68 -13.19 15.40 3.85
CA ARG A 68 -12.25 16.23 3.07
C ARG A 68 -12.05 17.59 3.71
N ALA A 69 -10.93 18.25 3.41
CA ALA A 69 -10.65 19.62 3.84
C ALA A 69 -11.75 20.62 3.44
N SER A 70 -12.32 20.44 2.24
CA SER A 70 -13.43 21.24 1.71
C SER A 70 -14.76 21.06 2.46
N GLU A 71 -14.89 19.98 3.25
CA GLU A 71 -16.10 19.64 4.01
C GLU A 71 -16.01 20.05 5.48
N LEU A 72 -14.85 20.56 5.93
CA LEU A 72 -14.65 21.02 7.31
C LEU A 72 -15.33 22.37 7.52
N THR A 73 -16.02 22.51 8.66
CA THR A 73 -16.48 23.81 9.15
C THR A 73 -15.29 24.67 9.58
N ASP A 74 -15.49 25.97 9.74
CA ASP A 74 -14.43 26.87 10.19
C ASP A 74 -13.94 26.52 11.60
N ASP A 75 -14.84 26.06 12.48
CA ASP A 75 -14.48 25.58 13.81
C ASP A 75 -13.60 24.34 13.76
N GLU A 76 -13.94 23.37 12.90
CA GLU A 76 -13.11 22.17 12.71
C GLU A 76 -11.76 22.51 12.11
N LYS A 77 -11.70 23.43 11.14
CA LYS A 77 -10.44 23.91 10.56
C LYS A 77 -9.58 24.59 11.63
N ARG A 78 -10.15 25.44 12.48
CA ARG A 78 -9.42 26.10 13.59
C ARG A 78 -8.87 25.08 14.58
N GLN A 79 -9.68 24.11 15.00
CA GLN A 79 -9.24 23.03 15.89
C GLN A 79 -8.12 22.20 15.25
N LEU A 80 -8.25 21.88 13.97
CA LEU A 80 -7.25 21.10 13.25
C LEU A 80 -5.96 21.87 13.01
N ALA A 81 -6.03 23.18 12.74
CA ALA A 81 -4.85 24.05 12.64
C ALA A 81 -4.10 24.13 13.99
N ALA A 82 -4.84 24.26 15.11
CA ALA A 82 -4.24 24.23 16.44
C ALA A 82 -3.59 22.86 16.74
N LYS A 83 -4.25 21.76 16.36
CA LYS A 83 -3.73 20.39 16.47
C LYS A 83 -2.50 20.18 15.59
N PHE A 84 -2.50 20.74 14.39
CA PHE A 84 -1.37 20.69 13.48
C PHE A 84 -0.15 21.34 14.11
N ALA A 85 -0.29 22.58 14.61
CA ALA A 85 0.81 23.32 15.23
C ALA A 85 1.33 22.64 16.52
N SER A 86 0.43 22.12 17.36
CA SER A 86 0.80 21.59 18.69
C SER A 86 1.23 20.13 18.69
N GLN A 87 0.71 19.30 17.79
CA GLN A 87 0.92 17.84 17.80
C GLN A 87 1.51 17.31 16.50
N PHE A 88 0.89 17.61 15.35
CA PHE A 88 1.30 16.98 14.09
C PHE A 88 2.65 17.49 13.60
N ARG A 89 2.88 18.80 13.67
CA ARG A 89 4.13 19.41 13.23
C ARG A 89 5.32 18.85 14.03
N PRO A 90 5.31 18.85 15.38
CA PRO A 90 6.37 18.21 16.17
C PRO A 90 6.58 16.72 15.84
N ALA A 91 5.49 15.96 15.63
CA ALA A 91 5.58 14.55 15.27
C ALA A 91 6.26 14.33 13.90
N ILE A 92 5.94 15.16 12.91
CA ILE A 92 6.56 15.14 11.59
C ILE A 92 8.02 15.56 11.67
N GLU A 93 8.36 16.56 12.49
CA GLU A 93 9.74 17.00 12.70
C GLU A 93 10.59 15.90 13.32
N LYS A 94 10.10 15.25 14.39
CA LYS A 94 10.77 14.11 15.02
C LYS A 94 11.00 12.97 14.03
N TRP A 95 9.94 12.58 13.31
CA TRP A 95 10.05 11.55 12.27
C TRP A 95 11.02 11.98 11.18
N SER A 96 11.00 13.25 10.77
CA SER A 96 11.84 13.73 9.69
C SER A 96 13.33 13.72 10.07
N HIS A 97 13.63 14.03 11.32
CA HIS A 97 14.99 13.92 11.85
C HIS A 97 15.48 12.47 11.86
N ALA A 98 14.61 11.51 12.21
CA ALA A 98 14.96 10.08 12.21
C ALA A 98 15.31 9.54 10.81
N TYR A 99 14.73 10.11 9.75
CA TYR A 99 14.97 9.74 8.35
C TYR A 99 15.71 10.85 7.58
N GLU A 100 16.59 11.59 8.24
CA GLU A 100 17.32 12.71 7.64
C GLU A 100 18.02 12.30 6.34
N GLY A 101 17.90 13.15 5.31
CA GLY A 101 18.47 12.88 4.00
C GLY A 101 17.74 11.78 3.21
N ARG A 102 16.70 11.14 3.75
CA ARG A 102 15.93 10.08 3.07
C ARG A 102 14.51 10.51 2.67
N ILE A 103 13.99 11.63 3.16
CA ILE A 103 12.61 12.06 2.89
C ILE A 103 12.48 12.66 1.48
N PRO A 104 11.38 12.39 0.74
CA PRO A 104 11.19 12.85 -0.63
C PRO A 104 10.61 14.27 -0.75
N PHE A 105 10.58 15.04 0.34
CA PHE A 105 10.12 16.42 0.40
C PHE A 105 10.93 17.19 1.45
N ARG A 106 10.81 18.52 1.42
CA ARG A 106 11.43 19.37 2.43
C ARG A 106 10.46 19.61 3.57
N LEU A 107 10.97 19.63 4.80
CA LEU A 107 10.15 19.72 5.99
C LEU A 107 9.35 21.03 6.03
N GLU A 108 9.91 22.14 5.53
CA GLU A 108 9.25 23.43 5.39
C GLU A 108 8.03 23.43 4.46
N ASP A 109 7.93 22.48 3.53
CA ASP A 109 6.77 22.35 2.63
C ASP A 109 5.55 21.72 3.33
N VAL A 110 5.74 21.18 4.54
CA VAL A 110 4.66 20.57 5.33
C VAL A 110 3.95 21.64 6.14
N THR A 111 2.91 22.22 5.54
CA THR A 111 2.04 23.22 6.15
C THR A 111 0.62 22.69 6.32
N PHE A 112 -0.18 23.40 7.12
CA PHE A 112 -1.60 23.04 7.31
C PHE A 112 -2.41 23.12 6.01
N ASP A 113 -2.02 23.99 5.07
CA ASP A 113 -2.68 24.12 3.77
C ASP A 113 -2.63 22.84 2.93
N GLN A 114 -1.68 21.95 3.22
CA GLN A 114 -1.58 20.65 2.58
C GLN A 114 -2.54 19.61 3.15
N PHE A 115 -3.31 19.95 4.19
CA PHE A 115 -4.31 19.06 4.75
C PHE A 115 -5.35 18.71 3.68
N HIS A 116 -5.57 17.41 3.48
CA HIS A 116 -6.43 16.90 2.43
C HIS A 116 -7.68 16.22 2.99
N SER A 117 -7.51 15.33 3.97
CA SER A 117 -8.64 14.59 4.54
C SER A 117 -8.31 13.98 5.90
N ARG A 118 -9.33 13.72 6.70
CA ARG A 118 -9.24 12.83 7.86
C ARG A 118 -10.10 11.58 7.66
N LEU A 119 -9.64 10.44 8.15
CA LEU A 119 -10.41 9.18 8.21
C LEU A 119 -10.76 8.90 9.68
N GLY A 120 -12.04 9.03 10.00
CA GLY A 120 -12.48 9.13 11.39
C GLY A 120 -11.76 10.27 12.14
N ASP A 121 -11.52 10.05 13.44
CA ASP A 121 -10.87 11.04 14.32
C ASP A 121 -9.39 10.75 14.58
N HIS A 122 -8.82 9.72 13.95
CA HIS A 122 -7.48 9.23 14.26
C HIS A 122 -6.51 9.31 13.08
N GLN A 123 -6.95 9.33 11.80
CA GLN A 123 -6.02 9.42 10.67
C GLN A 123 -6.16 10.74 9.91
N TYR A 124 -5.04 11.39 9.62
CA TYR A 124 -4.98 12.73 9.03
C TYR A 124 -3.99 12.75 7.88
N THR A 125 -4.49 12.98 6.67
CA THR A 125 -3.73 12.93 5.42
C THR A 125 -3.41 14.34 4.91
N PHE A 126 -2.15 14.54 4.55
CA PHE A 126 -1.58 15.71 3.92
C PHE A 126 -1.01 15.34 2.55
N MET A 127 -1.15 16.24 1.58
CA MET A 127 -0.61 16.08 0.23
C MET A 127 0.53 17.06 0.02
N ILE A 128 1.77 16.61 0.14
CA ILE A 128 2.97 17.46 0.04
C ILE A 128 3.53 17.28 -1.37
N GLY A 129 3.14 18.16 -2.29
CA GLY A 129 3.37 17.96 -3.71
C GLY A 129 2.76 16.63 -4.18
N ASP A 130 3.59 15.75 -4.74
CA ASP A 130 3.19 14.41 -5.17
C ASP A 130 3.34 13.33 -4.07
N THR A 131 3.54 13.72 -2.81
CA THR A 131 3.67 12.79 -1.68
C THR A 131 2.43 12.80 -0.81
N THR A 132 1.85 11.62 -0.58
CA THR A 132 0.83 11.41 0.45
C THR A 132 1.54 11.16 1.78
N LEU A 133 1.26 11.96 2.80
CA LEU A 133 1.71 11.76 4.17
C LEU A 133 0.49 11.62 5.07
N THR A 134 0.38 10.54 5.84
CA THR A 134 -0.71 10.34 6.79
C THR A 134 -0.15 10.16 8.18
N LEU A 135 -0.71 10.93 9.12
CA LEU A 135 -0.49 10.77 10.55
C LEU A 135 -1.61 9.95 11.15
N THR A 136 -1.28 9.21 12.21
CA THR A 136 -2.27 8.70 13.14
C THR A 136 -2.14 9.43 14.48
N ASP A 137 -3.26 9.67 15.14
CA ASP A 137 -3.36 10.12 16.52
C ASP A 137 -4.09 9.05 17.31
N SER A 138 -3.35 8.36 18.19
CA SER A 138 -3.90 7.39 19.12
C SER A 138 -3.60 7.87 20.53
N SER A 139 -4.64 8.02 21.35
CA SER A 139 -4.51 8.41 22.76
C SER A 139 -3.78 9.76 22.97
N GLY A 140 -3.88 10.68 22.01
CA GLY A 140 -3.25 12.00 22.07
C GLY A 140 -1.79 12.03 21.64
N GLU A 141 -1.24 10.91 21.16
CA GLU A 141 0.09 10.83 20.57
C GLU A 141 -0.02 10.77 19.05
N ALA A 142 0.41 11.84 18.39
CA ALA A 142 0.52 11.90 16.95
C ALA A 142 1.83 11.25 16.45
N ARG A 143 1.73 10.46 15.38
CA ARG A 143 2.88 9.85 14.70
C ARG A 143 2.64 9.74 13.20
N VAL A 144 3.71 9.78 12.41
CA VAL A 144 3.62 9.41 10.99
C VAL A 144 3.25 7.93 10.92
N PHE A 145 2.18 7.66 10.17
CA PHE A 145 1.64 6.31 9.96
C PHE A 145 1.98 5.80 8.57
N TYR A 146 1.91 6.68 7.57
CA TYR A 146 2.07 6.29 6.19
C TYR A 146 2.69 7.42 5.35
N LEU A 147 3.56 7.04 4.42
CA LEU A 147 4.04 7.90 3.34
C LEU A 147 3.98 7.12 2.04
N MET A 148 3.62 7.77 0.94
CA MET A 148 3.81 7.23 -0.40
C MET A 148 4.02 8.36 -1.40
N THR A 149 5.09 8.27 -2.19
CA THR A 149 5.26 9.14 -3.36
C THR A 149 4.42 8.61 -4.53
N ARG A 150 3.85 9.51 -5.34
CA ARG A 150 3.05 9.11 -6.51
C ARG A 150 3.83 8.23 -7.48
N GLN A 151 5.07 8.62 -7.80
CA GLN A 151 5.94 7.83 -8.68
C GLN A 151 6.30 6.48 -8.05
N GLY A 152 6.51 6.48 -6.73
CA GLY A 152 6.66 5.27 -5.94
C GLY A 152 5.50 4.29 -6.09
N ALA A 153 4.27 4.77 -5.91
CA ALA A 153 3.07 3.96 -6.07
C ALA A 153 2.97 3.38 -7.49
N ILE A 154 3.25 4.18 -8.52
CA ILE A 154 3.25 3.71 -9.91
C ILE A 154 4.31 2.62 -10.10
N ALA A 155 5.54 2.86 -9.66
CA ALA A 155 6.66 1.94 -9.86
C ALA A 155 6.49 0.62 -9.09
N LEU A 156 5.95 0.68 -7.86
CA LEU A 156 5.65 -0.48 -7.04
C LEU A 156 4.56 -1.38 -7.64
N ASN A 157 3.63 -0.79 -8.39
CA ASN A 157 2.57 -1.53 -9.10
C ASN A 157 2.94 -1.88 -10.56
N SER A 158 4.13 -1.50 -11.01
CA SER A 158 4.61 -1.79 -12.36
C SER A 158 5.46 -3.05 -12.38
N GLN A 159 5.38 -3.84 -13.45
CA GLN A 159 6.27 -4.98 -13.66
C GLN A 159 7.67 -4.52 -14.12
N PRO A 160 8.73 -5.29 -13.79
CA PRO A 160 10.03 -5.10 -14.40
C PRO A 160 9.95 -5.12 -15.93
N LYS A 161 10.73 -4.26 -16.60
CA LYS A 161 10.70 -4.17 -18.07
C LYS A 161 11.32 -5.41 -18.69
N LEU A 162 10.60 -6.03 -19.63
CA LEU A 162 11.12 -7.15 -20.42
C LEU A 162 12.40 -6.75 -21.17
N GLY A 163 13.37 -7.66 -21.23
CA GLY A 163 14.64 -7.44 -21.90
C GLY A 163 15.64 -6.56 -21.14
N THR A 164 15.32 -6.14 -19.91
CA THR A 164 16.26 -5.43 -19.02
C THR A 164 16.78 -6.36 -17.93
N VAL A 165 18.05 -6.19 -17.54
CA VAL A 165 18.63 -6.90 -16.39
C VAL A 165 18.22 -6.15 -15.12
N PRO A 166 17.59 -6.82 -14.14
CA PRO A 166 17.27 -6.22 -12.85
C PRO A 166 18.49 -5.61 -12.17
N ASP A 167 18.38 -4.35 -11.76
CA ASP A 167 19.35 -3.76 -10.84
C ASP A 167 18.95 -4.18 -9.42
N LEU A 168 19.82 -4.98 -8.80
CA LEU A 168 19.65 -5.53 -7.46
C LEU A 168 20.43 -4.75 -6.41
N SER A 169 20.94 -3.55 -6.74
CA SER A 169 21.56 -2.68 -5.76
C SER A 169 20.60 -2.36 -4.62
N VAL A 170 21.15 -2.21 -3.42
CA VAL A 170 20.39 -1.85 -2.22
C VAL A 170 20.96 -0.54 -1.69
N PRO A 171 20.16 0.54 -1.58
CA PRO A 171 20.66 1.88 -1.29
C PRO A 171 20.73 2.19 0.23
N VAL A 172 20.52 1.18 1.07
CA VAL A 172 20.52 1.30 2.53
C VAL A 172 21.25 0.13 3.18
N SER A 173 22.00 0.40 4.24
CA SER A 173 22.57 -0.66 5.07
C SER A 173 21.58 -1.10 6.14
N ARG A 174 21.74 -2.33 6.65
CA ARG A 174 20.96 -2.81 7.80
C ARG A 174 21.20 -1.95 9.05
N GLN A 175 22.43 -1.49 9.25
CA GLN A 175 22.78 -0.65 10.39
C GLN A 175 22.08 0.70 10.31
N ASP A 176 22.02 1.30 9.12
CA ASP A 176 21.32 2.56 8.87
C ASP A 176 19.84 2.41 9.21
N VAL A 177 19.21 1.32 8.74
CA VAL A 177 17.79 1.03 9.03
C VAL A 177 17.54 0.93 10.54
N ILE A 178 18.37 0.18 11.27
CA ILE A 178 18.24 0.04 12.73
C ILE A 178 18.35 1.40 13.41
N GLN A 179 19.32 2.23 13.01
CA GLN A 179 19.50 3.56 13.59
C GLN A 179 18.31 4.49 13.30
N MET A 180 17.86 4.57 12.05
CA MET A 180 16.71 5.39 11.67
C MET A 180 15.44 4.95 12.41
N VAL A 181 15.15 3.66 12.44
CA VAL A 181 13.96 3.13 13.10
C VAL A 181 14.03 3.30 14.63
N LYS A 182 15.22 3.14 15.24
CA LYS A 182 15.41 3.44 16.66
C LYS A 182 15.19 4.92 16.97
N ALA A 183 15.64 5.82 16.10
CA ALA A 183 15.41 7.26 16.27
C ALA A 183 13.92 7.64 16.14
N ASP A 184 13.18 7.00 15.22
CA ASP A 184 11.73 7.19 15.06
C ASP A 184 10.96 6.66 16.28
N THR A 185 11.20 5.39 16.61
CA THR A 185 10.34 4.62 17.52
C THR A 185 10.82 4.54 18.96
N GLY A 186 12.11 4.82 19.21
CA GLY A 186 12.76 4.54 20.49
C GLY A 186 13.07 3.05 20.73
N VAL A 187 12.69 2.16 19.81
CA VAL A 187 12.88 0.71 19.95
C VAL A 187 14.17 0.28 19.27
N GLU A 188 14.98 -0.50 19.99
CA GLU A 188 16.17 -1.13 19.44
C GLU A 188 15.83 -2.50 18.86
N PHE A 189 16.13 -2.67 17.57
CA PHE A 189 15.88 -3.91 16.83
C PHE A 189 17.18 -4.67 16.60
N ASN A 190 17.12 -5.98 16.74
CA ASN A 190 18.25 -6.84 16.40
C ASN A 190 18.43 -6.91 14.88
N PRO A 191 19.65 -7.16 14.39
CA PRO A 191 19.88 -7.36 12.95
C PRO A 191 19.03 -8.47 12.32
N SER A 192 18.64 -9.50 13.08
CA SER A 192 17.76 -10.57 12.62
C SER A 192 16.29 -10.14 12.45
N GLU A 193 15.90 -9.02 13.04
CA GLU A 193 14.56 -8.43 12.94
C GLU A 193 14.44 -7.47 11.74
N VAL A 194 15.51 -7.31 10.94
CA VAL A 194 15.54 -6.44 9.76
C VAL A 194 15.79 -7.26 8.50
N SER A 195 14.76 -7.33 7.63
CA SER A 195 14.84 -7.93 6.30
C SER A 195 14.97 -6.85 5.24
N ILE A 196 15.92 -6.99 4.32
CA ILE A 196 16.13 -6.07 3.20
C ILE A 196 16.14 -6.90 1.91
N LYS A 197 15.30 -6.52 0.94
CA LYS A 197 15.12 -7.23 -0.33
C LYS A 197 15.19 -6.22 -1.48
N PRO A 198 16.01 -6.44 -2.53
CA PRO A 198 16.01 -5.55 -3.69
C PRO A 198 14.64 -5.51 -4.37
N THR A 199 14.19 -4.32 -4.76
CA THR A 199 12.88 -4.13 -5.42
C THR A 199 12.91 -4.46 -6.90
N GLY A 200 14.07 -4.31 -7.57
CA GLY A 200 14.22 -4.56 -9.00
C GLY A 200 13.87 -5.99 -9.44
N ALA A 201 13.81 -6.94 -8.49
CA ALA A 201 13.39 -8.31 -8.75
C ALA A 201 11.87 -8.47 -8.99
N ALA A 202 11.05 -7.58 -8.44
CA ALA A 202 9.59 -7.75 -8.40
C ALA A 202 8.80 -6.57 -8.96
N CYS A 203 9.38 -5.37 -9.00
CA CYS A 203 8.70 -4.17 -9.46
C CYS A 203 9.61 -3.23 -10.26
N GLY A 204 9.03 -2.12 -10.74
CA GLY A 204 9.74 -1.13 -11.57
C GLY A 204 10.78 -0.29 -10.85
N LEU A 205 10.93 -0.42 -9.53
CA LEU A 205 11.97 0.25 -8.74
C LEU A 205 13.31 -0.49 -8.89
N MET A 206 13.97 -0.28 -10.02
CA MET A 206 15.31 -0.81 -10.29
C MET A 206 16.33 -0.17 -9.34
N GLY A 207 17.10 -0.98 -8.60
CA GLY A 207 18.12 -0.49 -7.66
C GLY A 207 17.60 0.02 -6.29
N GLY A 208 16.30 -0.15 -6.01
CA GLY A 208 15.70 0.15 -4.71
C GLY A 208 15.63 -1.05 -3.76
N ALA A 209 15.00 -0.86 -2.60
CA ALA A 209 14.84 -1.93 -1.61
C ALA A 209 13.53 -1.87 -0.82
N PHE A 210 12.93 -3.05 -0.59
CA PHE A 210 11.92 -3.28 0.43
C PHE A 210 12.61 -3.63 1.75
N VAL A 211 12.18 -2.98 2.82
CA VAL A 211 12.71 -3.19 4.15
C VAL A 211 11.55 -3.47 5.10
N GLU A 212 11.64 -4.58 5.81
CA GLU A 212 10.70 -4.95 6.86
C GLU A 212 11.46 -5.01 8.18
N VAL A 213 10.94 -4.31 9.20
CA VAL A 213 11.51 -4.26 10.54
C VAL A 213 10.49 -4.76 11.56
N GLY A 214 10.90 -5.68 12.41
CA GLY A 214 10.11 -6.21 13.53
C GLY A 214 10.09 -7.74 13.60
N LYS A 215 9.17 -8.28 14.41
CA LYS A 215 9.12 -9.73 14.67
C LYS A 215 8.39 -10.45 13.53
N ASN A 216 9.15 -11.27 12.80
CA ASN A 216 8.62 -12.23 11.84
C ASN A 216 7.71 -13.23 12.57
N THR A 217 6.46 -13.37 12.13
CA THR A 217 5.45 -14.22 12.80
C THR A 217 5.62 -15.73 12.53
N GLY A 218 6.86 -16.20 12.32
CA GLY A 218 7.17 -17.61 12.04
C GLY A 218 6.82 -18.09 10.62
N ASN A 219 5.90 -17.40 9.92
CA ASN A 219 5.45 -17.75 8.57
C ASN A 219 6.07 -16.86 7.46
N GLY A 220 7.09 -16.04 7.77
CA GLY A 220 7.70 -15.13 6.80
C GLY A 220 6.88 -13.85 6.53
N THR A 221 5.72 -13.70 7.19
CA THR A 221 4.87 -12.51 7.12
C THR A 221 5.14 -11.58 8.30
N TYR A 222 5.47 -10.33 8.00
CA TYR A 222 5.46 -9.23 8.96
C TYR A 222 4.02 -8.72 9.05
N ARG A 223 3.45 -8.65 10.26
CA ARG A 223 2.10 -8.11 10.45
C ARG A 223 2.20 -6.59 10.61
N SER A 224 2.21 -5.83 9.52
CA SER A 224 2.27 -4.35 9.57
C SER A 224 1.11 -3.74 10.37
N PHE A 225 -0.05 -4.41 10.44
CA PHE A 225 -1.23 -3.92 11.18
C PHE A 225 -1.17 -4.11 12.70
N SER A 226 -0.16 -4.76 13.27
CA SER A 226 -0.06 -4.88 14.73
C SER A 226 0.58 -3.66 15.40
N GLY A 227 1.04 -2.66 14.63
CA GLY A 227 1.76 -1.49 15.14
C GLY A 227 3.16 -1.82 15.71
N LEU A 228 3.64 -3.05 15.46
CA LEU A 228 4.93 -3.56 15.95
C LEU A 228 5.94 -3.78 14.80
N ASN A 229 5.50 -3.60 13.56
CA ASN A 229 6.33 -3.81 12.38
C ASN A 229 6.30 -2.54 11.54
N ILE A 230 7.43 -2.25 10.89
CA ILE A 230 7.58 -1.10 10.00
C ILE A 230 7.99 -1.62 8.63
N SER A 231 7.28 -1.15 7.60
CA SER A 231 7.63 -1.39 6.21
C SER A 231 8.14 -0.09 5.60
N LEU A 232 9.31 -0.16 4.97
CA LEU A 232 9.93 0.94 4.26
C LEU A 232 10.24 0.49 2.84
N VAL A 233 10.09 1.41 1.89
CA VAL A 233 10.60 1.22 0.53
C VAL A 233 11.52 2.36 0.21
N PHE A 234 12.73 2.03 -0.23
CA PHE A 234 13.70 3.00 -0.74
C PHE A 234 13.77 2.93 -2.26
N GLY A 235 13.75 4.09 -2.91
CA GLY A 235 14.07 4.23 -4.32
C GLY A 235 15.58 4.08 -4.58
N PRO A 236 16.01 4.01 -5.86
CA PRO A 236 17.43 3.89 -6.22
C PRO A 236 18.29 5.06 -5.74
N ASP A 237 17.70 6.24 -5.54
CA ASP A 237 18.33 7.43 -4.97
C ASP A 237 18.49 7.35 -3.44
N GLY A 238 18.05 6.24 -2.84
CA GLY A 238 18.07 6.03 -1.39
C GLY A 238 17.04 6.84 -0.64
N LYS A 239 16.08 7.51 -1.30
CA LYS A 239 14.97 8.21 -0.66
C LYS A 239 13.82 7.25 -0.35
N LEU A 240 13.02 7.58 0.66
CA LEU A 240 11.79 6.89 0.98
C LEU A 240 10.78 7.11 -0.15
N VAL A 241 10.36 6.00 -0.71
CA VAL A 241 9.25 5.88 -1.65
C VAL A 241 7.96 5.56 -0.89
N ASN A 242 8.06 4.69 0.12
CA ASN A 242 6.95 4.32 0.97
C ASN A 242 7.41 4.12 2.43
N TYR A 243 6.51 4.44 3.35
CA TYR A 243 6.61 4.17 4.78
C TYR A 243 5.25 3.67 5.26
N LEU A 244 5.23 2.64 6.11
CA LEU A 244 4.04 2.16 6.80
C LEU A 244 4.41 1.63 8.20
N LYS A 245 3.67 2.04 9.23
CA LYS A 245 3.88 1.64 10.63
C LYS A 245 2.58 1.29 11.35
#